data_AF-A0A081CD11-F1
#
_entry.id   AF-A0A081CD11-F1
#
_cell.length_a   1.000
_cell.length_b   1.000
_cell.length_c   1.000
_cell.angle_alpha   90.00
_cell.angle_beta   90.00
_cell.angle_gamma   90.00
#
_symmetry.space_group_name_H-M   'P 1'
#
loop_
_entity.id
_entity.type
_entity.pdbx_description
1 polymer ?
#
loop_
_entity_poly.entity_id
_entity_poly.type
_entity_poly.pdbx_seq_one_letter_code
_entity_poly.pdbx_strand_id
1 'polypeptide(L)'
;MVRATLILSAVLTVGMLAWGALCAPTPLVLPHASMEMMPDAQKLWRSVTQGNILPGTLHSVNPEVGVTARWHEFLRRDGRATLAFIVEELKDIHGVAQRQRQDFLGQTFRSFIEGRYGKPTMAVSERREQFVARRLVNAFVEQHYPANQLRWGRTGPSFISLRRLADVAVSQEAERYLGHVRGPSGAGQHPDSGEGSDQSW
;
A
#
# COMPACT_ATOMS: atom_id res chain seq x y z
N MET A 1 21.01 44.52 26.14
CA MET A 1 21.30 43.09 26.38
C MET A 1 20.09 42.18 26.19
N VAL A 2 18.85 42.62 26.45
CA VAL A 2 17.62 41.80 26.36
C VAL A 2 17.25 41.29 24.95
N ARG A 3 17.65 41.99 23.88
CA ARG A 3 17.35 41.60 22.49
C ARG A 3 18.15 40.37 21.99
N ALA A 4 19.37 40.19 22.47
CA ALA A 4 20.23 39.08 22.02
C ALA A 4 19.78 37.73 22.62
N THR A 5 19.30 37.75 23.86
CA THR A 5 18.77 36.55 24.55
C THR A 5 17.44 36.06 23.96
N LEU A 6 16.56 36.97 23.54
CA LEU A 6 15.29 36.59 22.88
C LEU A 6 15.52 35.88 21.53
N ILE A 7 16.45 36.38 20.72
CA ILE A 7 16.79 35.77 19.41
C ILE A 7 17.39 34.38 19.60
N LEU A 8 18.31 34.22 20.57
CA LEU A 8 18.92 32.92 20.86
C LEU A 8 17.88 31.88 21.33
N SER A 9 16.92 32.30 22.16
CA SER A 9 15.86 31.42 22.67
C SER A 9 14.89 30.97 21.58
N ALA A 10 14.58 31.84 20.61
CA ALA A 10 13.72 31.52 19.47
C ALA A 10 14.41 30.55 18.50
N VAL A 11 15.70 30.72 18.26
CA VAL A 11 16.48 29.81 17.41
C VAL A 11 16.61 28.42 18.05
N LEU A 12 16.85 28.36 19.36
CA LEU A 12 16.93 27.10 20.11
C LEU A 12 15.59 26.34 20.14
N THR A 13 14.47 27.03 20.34
CA THR A 13 13.14 26.41 20.35
C THR A 13 12.73 25.92 18.97
N VAL A 14 12.98 26.69 17.90
CA VAL A 14 12.76 26.24 16.52
C VAL A 14 13.69 25.08 16.16
N GLY A 15 14.95 25.11 16.59
CA GLY A 15 15.91 24.02 16.40
C GLY A 15 15.47 22.72 17.08
N MET A 16 14.96 22.80 18.31
CA MET A 16 14.46 21.62 19.03
C MET A 16 13.16 21.06 18.45
N LEU A 17 12.25 21.93 17.95
CA LEU A 17 11.03 21.50 17.27
C LEU A 17 11.33 20.84 15.90
N ALA A 18 12.31 21.36 15.16
CA ALA A 18 12.75 20.76 13.90
C ALA A 18 13.45 19.40 14.11
N TRP A 19 14.21 19.25 15.20
CA TRP A 19 14.86 17.98 15.54
C TRP A 19 13.86 16.89 15.94
N GLY A 20 12.79 17.26 16.66
CA GLY A 20 11.70 16.34 17.00
C GLY A 20 10.98 15.77 15.77
N ALA A 21 10.77 16.60 14.73
CA ALA A 21 10.15 16.16 13.48
C ALA A 21 11.05 15.22 12.66
N LEU A 22 12.38 15.37 12.74
CA LEU A 22 13.35 14.54 12.03
C LEU A 22 13.54 13.14 12.65
N CYS A 23 13.15 12.97 13.91
CA CYS A 23 13.28 11.74 14.68
C CYS A 23 11.93 11.08 14.99
N ALA A 24 10.87 11.36 14.22
CA ALA A 24 9.60 10.68 14.37
C ALA A 24 9.80 9.15 14.28
N PRO A 25 9.55 8.40 15.37
CA PRO A 25 9.76 6.95 15.35
C PRO A 25 8.75 6.32 14.39
N THR A 26 9.23 5.45 13.49
CA THR A 26 8.35 4.64 12.65
C THR A 26 7.37 3.87 13.56
N PRO A 27 6.04 3.99 13.34
CA PRO A 27 5.07 3.38 14.23
C PRO A 27 5.21 1.87 14.25
N LEU A 28 4.97 1.28 15.41
CA LEU A 28 4.96 -0.17 15.57
C LEU A 28 3.76 -0.76 14.83
N VAL A 29 4.00 -1.66 13.89
CA VAL A 29 2.95 -2.42 13.22
C VAL A 29 2.65 -3.66 14.08
N LEU A 30 1.41 -3.74 14.55
CA LEU A 30 0.86 -4.88 15.28
C LEU A 30 0.30 -5.93 14.31
N PRO A 31 0.22 -7.21 14.71
CA PRO A 31 -0.38 -8.24 13.86
C PRO A 31 -1.85 -7.94 13.61
N HIS A 32 -2.34 -8.26 12.41
CA HIS A 32 -3.76 -8.13 12.07
C HIS A 32 -4.63 -8.97 13.02
N ALA A 33 -5.82 -8.48 13.41
CA ALA A 33 -6.71 -9.16 14.37
C ALA A 33 -7.07 -10.60 13.94
N SER A 34 -7.37 -10.80 12.65
CA SER A 34 -7.68 -12.13 12.11
C SER A 34 -6.46 -13.02 11.85
N MET A 35 -5.25 -12.59 12.18
CA MET A 35 -4.03 -13.37 11.94
C MET A 35 -4.05 -14.70 12.71
N GLU A 36 -4.72 -14.75 13.86
CA GLU A 36 -4.90 -15.97 14.64
C GLU A 36 -5.63 -17.07 13.85
N MET A 37 -6.52 -16.69 12.93
CA MET A 37 -7.30 -17.60 12.09
C MET A 37 -6.50 -18.13 10.89
N MET A 38 -5.27 -17.64 10.68
CA MET A 38 -4.46 -17.92 9.50
C MET A 38 -3.05 -18.38 9.91
N PRO A 39 -2.84 -19.69 10.15
CA PRO A 39 -1.58 -20.23 10.68
C PRO A 39 -0.35 -19.92 9.83
N ASP A 40 -0.49 -19.90 8.51
CA ASP A 40 0.59 -19.51 7.59
C ASP A 40 0.97 -18.03 7.74
N ALA A 41 -0.01 -17.14 7.90
CA ALA A 41 0.27 -15.72 8.18
C ALA A 41 0.95 -15.52 9.55
N GLN A 42 0.61 -16.30 10.58
CA GLN A 42 1.34 -16.26 11.86
C GLN A 42 2.80 -16.66 11.70
N LYS A 43 3.08 -17.72 10.92
CA LYS A 43 4.45 -18.17 10.66
C LYS A 43 5.23 -17.15 9.83
N LEU A 44 4.60 -16.50 8.85
CA LEU A 44 5.19 -15.36 8.12
C LEU A 44 5.48 -14.20 9.05
N TRP A 45 4.53 -13.86 9.93
CA TRP A 45 4.71 -12.78 10.90
C TRP A 45 5.89 -13.04 11.83
N ARG A 46 6.06 -14.26 12.33
CA ARG A 46 7.24 -14.64 13.14
C ARG A 46 8.53 -14.57 12.32
N SER A 47 8.51 -15.01 11.07
CA SER A 47 9.67 -14.91 10.18
C SER A 47 10.14 -13.46 10.00
N VAL A 48 9.19 -12.53 9.84
CA VAL A 48 9.48 -11.10 9.75
C VAL A 48 9.92 -10.52 11.09
N THR A 49 9.19 -10.79 12.18
CA THR A 49 9.41 -10.11 13.48
C THR A 49 10.55 -10.68 14.31
N GLN A 50 10.75 -12.00 14.28
CA GLN A 50 11.78 -12.71 15.04
C GLN A 50 12.98 -13.05 14.15
N GLY A 51 12.71 -13.50 12.93
CA GLY A 51 13.76 -13.87 11.96
C GLY A 51 14.35 -12.69 11.19
N ASN A 52 13.72 -11.50 11.22
CA ASN A 52 14.09 -10.34 10.41
C ASN A 52 14.22 -10.67 8.92
N ILE A 53 13.38 -11.59 8.44
CA ILE A 53 13.40 -12.07 7.05
C ILE A 53 12.00 -11.99 6.45
N LEU A 54 11.92 -11.44 5.24
CA LEU A 54 10.73 -11.49 4.40
C LEU A 54 10.96 -12.51 3.25
N PRO A 55 10.17 -13.58 3.16
CA PRO A 55 10.20 -14.49 2.02
C PRO A 55 9.53 -13.89 0.78
N GLY A 56 10.16 -14.03 -0.38
CA GLY A 56 9.71 -13.43 -1.65
C GLY A 56 9.12 -14.45 -2.61
N THR A 57 8.86 -14.02 -3.85
CA THR A 57 8.28 -14.86 -4.92
C THR A 57 9.22 -15.95 -5.44
N LEU A 58 10.52 -15.80 -5.22
CA LEU A 58 11.55 -16.80 -5.55
C LEU A 58 11.78 -17.83 -4.43
N HIS A 59 11.14 -17.66 -3.26
CA HIS A 59 11.25 -18.63 -2.18
C HIS A 59 10.54 -19.93 -2.57
N SER A 60 11.09 -21.09 -2.19
CA SER A 60 10.37 -22.36 -2.35
C SER A 60 9.16 -22.38 -1.42
N VAL A 61 8.05 -23.02 -1.82
CA VAL A 61 6.92 -23.22 -0.91
C VAL A 61 7.41 -23.97 0.33
N ASN A 62 7.25 -23.35 1.49
CA ASN A 62 7.69 -23.87 2.77
C ASN A 62 6.67 -23.48 3.87
N PRO A 63 5.71 -24.38 4.18
CA PRO A 63 4.70 -24.14 5.20
C PRO A 63 5.25 -23.93 6.61
N GLU A 64 6.50 -24.29 6.89
CA GLU A 64 7.10 -24.11 8.23
C GLU A 64 7.48 -22.68 8.54
N VAL A 65 7.73 -21.88 7.51
CA VAL A 65 7.95 -20.43 7.61
C VAL A 65 6.73 -19.63 7.11
N GLY A 66 5.62 -20.31 6.83
CA GLY A 66 4.37 -19.71 6.36
C GLY A 66 4.37 -19.34 4.87
N VAL A 67 5.38 -19.75 4.11
CA VAL A 67 5.47 -19.51 2.67
C VAL A 67 4.59 -20.52 1.94
N THR A 68 3.38 -20.11 1.60
CA THR A 68 2.38 -20.93 0.91
C THR A 68 2.19 -20.50 -0.55
N ALA A 69 1.50 -21.31 -1.34
CA ALA A 69 1.09 -20.91 -2.69
C ALA A 69 0.23 -19.62 -2.67
N ARG A 70 -0.59 -19.44 -1.63
CA ARG A 70 -1.41 -18.23 -1.42
C ARG A 70 -0.56 -16.99 -1.19
N TRP A 71 0.52 -17.11 -0.41
CA TRP A 71 1.47 -16.01 -0.21
C TRP A 71 2.12 -15.59 -1.54
N HIS A 72 2.59 -16.55 -2.34
CA HIS A 72 3.15 -16.24 -3.67
C HIS A 72 2.13 -15.60 -4.60
N GLU A 73 0.89 -16.10 -4.59
CA GLU A 73 -0.17 -15.54 -5.42
C GLU A 73 -0.48 -14.08 -5.03
N PHE A 74 -0.61 -13.80 -3.74
CA PHE A 74 -0.75 -12.43 -3.24
C PHE A 74 0.40 -11.54 -3.69
N LEU A 75 1.65 -11.98 -3.53
CA LEU A 75 2.81 -11.19 -3.94
C LEU A 75 2.81 -10.88 -5.44
N ARG A 76 2.45 -11.85 -6.29
CA ARG A 76 2.41 -11.69 -7.75
C ARG A 76 1.27 -10.78 -8.20
N ARG A 77 0.09 -10.99 -7.65
CA ARG A 77 -1.14 -10.33 -8.09
C ARG A 77 -1.28 -8.93 -7.52
N ASP A 78 -1.05 -8.78 -6.22
CA ASP A 78 -1.42 -7.58 -5.46
C ASP A 78 -0.21 -6.92 -4.77
N GLY A 79 0.90 -7.66 -4.60
CA GLY A 79 2.07 -7.20 -3.86
C GLY A 79 2.64 -5.86 -4.34
N ARG A 80 2.63 -5.58 -5.65
CA ARG A 80 3.11 -4.30 -6.20
C ARG A 80 2.22 -3.12 -5.80
N ALA A 81 0.90 -3.28 -5.92
CA ALA A 81 -0.06 -2.24 -5.57
C ALA A 81 -0.07 -1.98 -4.06
N THR A 82 -0.08 -3.05 -3.26
CA THR A 82 0.01 -2.99 -1.81
C THR A 82 1.31 -2.31 -1.35
N LEU A 83 2.45 -2.65 -1.94
CA LEU A 83 3.72 -2.02 -1.60
C LEU A 83 3.72 -0.51 -1.89
N ALA A 84 3.17 -0.08 -3.04
CA ALA A 84 3.09 1.34 -3.37
C ALA A 84 2.32 2.12 -2.31
N PHE A 85 1.18 1.57 -1.86
CA PHE A 85 0.38 2.16 -0.78
C PHE A 85 1.16 2.25 0.54
N ILE A 86 1.83 1.17 0.95
CA ILE A 86 2.61 1.14 2.20
C ILE A 86 3.76 2.16 2.18
N VAL A 87 4.42 2.32 1.03
CA VAL A 87 5.52 3.28 0.89
C VAL A 87 5.02 4.72 0.94
N GLU A 88 3.85 5.02 0.37
CA GLU A 88 3.23 6.34 0.53
C GLU A 88 2.78 6.61 1.97
N GLU A 89 2.19 5.62 2.65
CA GLU A 89 1.89 5.71 4.09
C GLU A 89 3.17 6.04 4.90
N LEU A 90 4.28 5.39 4.57
CA LEU A 90 5.56 5.64 5.23
C LEU A 90 6.09 7.06 4.96
N LYS A 91 5.88 7.60 3.74
CA LYS A 91 6.24 8.97 3.35
C LYS A 91 5.46 10.01 4.13
N ASP A 92 4.16 9.79 4.29
CA ASP A 92 3.30 10.68 5.07
C ASP A 92 3.75 10.76 6.54
N ILE A 93 4.22 9.65 7.11
CA ILE A 93 4.69 9.59 8.50
C ILE A 93 5.99 10.37 8.74
N HIS A 94 6.98 10.30 7.82
CA HIS A 94 8.32 10.87 8.06
C HIS A 94 8.60 12.17 7.27
N GLY A 95 7.63 12.63 6.48
CA GLY A 95 7.70 13.91 5.77
C GLY A 95 8.75 13.97 4.65
N VAL A 96 8.94 15.19 4.12
CA VAL A 96 9.70 15.45 2.88
C VAL A 96 11.18 15.09 3.01
N ALA A 97 11.78 15.27 4.19
CA ALA A 97 13.22 15.07 4.41
C ALA A 97 13.68 13.60 4.27
N GLN A 98 12.76 12.64 4.33
CA GLN A 98 13.08 11.20 4.22
C GLN A 98 12.60 10.57 2.91
N ARG A 99 11.99 11.34 1.99
CA ARG A 99 11.38 10.82 0.75
C ARG A 99 12.34 10.01 -0.10
N GLN A 100 13.55 10.52 -0.35
CA GLN A 100 14.54 9.83 -1.18
C GLN A 100 14.91 8.45 -0.62
N ARG A 101 15.02 8.32 0.70
CA ARG A 101 15.30 7.02 1.36
C ARG A 101 14.11 6.07 1.24
N GLN A 102 12.89 6.61 1.32
CA GLN A 102 11.67 5.81 1.17
C GLN A 102 11.45 5.36 -0.27
N ASP A 103 11.83 6.17 -1.26
CA ASP A 103 11.82 5.78 -2.67
C ASP A 103 12.80 4.63 -2.92
N PHE A 104 14.02 4.72 -2.37
CA PHE A 104 15.00 3.64 -2.45
C PHE A 104 14.49 2.35 -1.79
N LEU A 105 13.88 2.46 -0.60
CA LEU A 105 13.25 1.34 0.10
C LEU A 105 12.14 0.70 -0.77
N GLY A 106 11.26 1.53 -1.34
CA GLY A 106 10.18 1.09 -2.21
C GLY A 106 10.68 0.39 -3.47
N GLN A 107 11.75 0.90 -4.10
CA GLN A 107 12.38 0.26 -5.25
C GLN A 107 13.00 -1.10 -4.89
N THR A 108 13.62 -1.20 -3.73
CA THR A 108 14.25 -2.43 -3.22
C THR A 108 13.19 -3.52 -3.00
N PHE A 109 12.12 -3.19 -2.26
CA PHE A 109 11.00 -4.11 -2.05
C PHE A 109 10.28 -4.47 -3.35
N ARG A 110 10.12 -3.52 -4.28
CA ARG A 110 9.50 -3.79 -5.58
C ARG A 110 10.31 -4.80 -6.38
N SER A 111 11.62 -4.55 -6.49
CA SER A 111 12.54 -5.46 -7.18
C SER A 111 12.51 -6.85 -6.57
N PHE A 112 12.30 -6.94 -5.25
CA PHE A 112 12.19 -8.20 -4.53
C PHE A 112 10.89 -8.95 -4.80
N ILE A 113 9.74 -8.29 -4.72
CA ILE A 113 8.43 -8.90 -5.02
C ILE A 113 8.39 -9.38 -6.47
N GLU A 114 8.96 -8.61 -7.40
CA GLU A 114 9.03 -8.95 -8.84
C GLU A 114 10.10 -10.00 -9.17
N GLY A 115 10.83 -10.52 -8.19
CA GLY A 115 11.88 -11.53 -8.38
C GLY A 115 13.16 -11.00 -9.04
N ARG A 116 13.26 -9.69 -9.30
CA ARG A 116 14.45 -9.04 -9.89
C ARG A 116 15.60 -8.87 -8.89
N TYR A 117 15.33 -9.02 -7.60
CA TYR A 117 16.33 -8.95 -6.53
C TYR A 117 17.26 -10.18 -6.47
N GLY A 118 16.91 -11.28 -7.14
CA GLY A 118 17.76 -12.46 -7.29
C GLY A 118 17.96 -13.31 -6.03
N LYS A 119 17.32 -12.97 -4.90
CA LYS A 119 17.35 -13.77 -3.66
C LYS A 119 15.94 -14.24 -3.27
N PRO A 120 15.80 -15.44 -2.70
CA PRO A 120 14.50 -15.97 -2.24
C PRO A 120 13.97 -15.23 -1.01
N THR A 121 14.86 -14.62 -0.23
CA THR A 121 14.56 -13.89 1.01
C THR A 121 15.21 -12.52 1.01
N MET A 122 14.55 -11.56 1.65
CA MET A 122 15.07 -10.24 1.94
C MET A 122 15.28 -10.09 3.45
N ALA A 123 16.46 -9.61 3.86
CA ALA A 123 16.67 -9.20 5.24
C ALA A 123 15.92 -7.88 5.49
N VAL A 124 15.19 -7.82 6.60
CA VAL A 124 14.39 -6.67 7.01
C VAL A 124 14.80 -6.26 8.43
N SER A 125 16.03 -5.79 8.57
CA SER A 125 16.62 -5.47 9.88
C SER A 125 16.32 -4.05 10.34
N GLU A 126 16.09 -3.11 9.42
CA GLU A 126 15.79 -1.74 9.78
C GLU A 126 14.33 -1.57 10.20
N ARG A 127 14.05 -0.60 11.09
CA ARG A 127 12.67 -0.31 11.55
C ARG A 127 11.70 -0.02 10.39
N ARG A 128 12.18 0.64 9.33
CA ARG A 128 11.37 0.97 8.14
C ARG A 128 11.13 -0.26 7.27
N GLU A 129 12.13 -1.11 7.10
CA GLU A 129 11.98 -2.39 6.40
C GLU A 129 10.99 -3.30 7.15
N GLN A 130 11.12 -3.36 8.47
CA GLN A 130 10.18 -4.05 9.37
C GLN A 130 8.76 -3.50 9.24
N PHE A 131 8.59 -2.19 9.17
CA PHE A 131 7.28 -1.57 8.94
C PHE A 131 6.67 -2.07 7.62
N VAL A 132 7.43 -1.98 6.52
CA VAL A 132 6.94 -2.40 5.20
C VAL A 132 6.61 -3.90 5.19
N ALA A 133 7.52 -4.74 5.69
CA ALA A 133 7.34 -6.18 5.73
C ALA A 133 6.14 -6.61 6.57
N ARG A 134 5.95 -6.01 7.76
CA ARG A 134 4.80 -6.30 8.62
C ARG A 134 3.49 -5.83 7.99
N ARG A 135 3.45 -4.65 7.37
CA ARG A 135 2.25 -4.17 6.66
C ARG A 135 1.91 -5.07 5.47
N LEU A 136 2.90 -5.58 4.76
CA LEU A 136 2.71 -6.51 3.66
C LEU A 136 2.07 -7.84 4.13
N VAL A 137 2.54 -8.38 5.26
CA VAL A 137 1.93 -9.58 5.88
C VAL A 137 0.51 -9.30 6.37
N ASN A 138 0.24 -8.13 6.96
CA ASN A 138 -1.12 -7.75 7.36
C ASN A 138 -2.06 -7.63 6.15
N ALA A 139 -1.61 -7.02 5.05
CA ALA A 139 -2.38 -6.92 3.82
C ALA A 139 -2.71 -8.29 3.21
N PHE A 140 -1.78 -9.25 3.31
CA PHE A 140 -2.03 -10.64 2.94
C PHE A 140 -3.18 -11.26 3.74
N VAL A 141 -3.23 -11.01 5.05
CA VAL A 141 -4.34 -11.45 5.91
C VAL A 141 -5.64 -10.75 5.51
N GLU A 142 -5.62 -9.43 5.31
CA GLU A 142 -6.80 -8.63 4.93
C GLU A 142 -7.44 -9.10 3.62
N GLN A 143 -6.63 -9.51 2.63
CA GLN A 143 -7.16 -10.01 1.37
C GLN A 143 -7.91 -11.34 1.53
N HIS A 144 -7.42 -12.21 2.42
CA HIS A 144 -7.97 -13.55 2.60
C HIS A 144 -9.02 -13.65 3.69
N TYR A 145 -9.02 -12.69 4.63
CA TYR A 145 -9.99 -12.53 5.68
C TYR A 145 -10.40 -11.05 5.74
N PRO A 146 -11.16 -10.55 4.75
CA PRO A 146 -11.61 -9.17 4.75
C PRO A 146 -12.40 -8.91 6.03
N ALA A 147 -12.02 -7.86 6.76
CA ALA A 147 -12.60 -7.43 8.03
C ALA A 147 -14.12 -7.13 7.97
N ASN A 148 -14.78 -7.30 6.83
CA ASN A 148 -16.23 -7.25 6.69
C ASN A 148 -16.96 -8.36 7.48
N GLN A 149 -16.24 -9.34 8.04
CA GLN A 149 -16.79 -10.27 9.05
C GLN A 149 -16.62 -9.80 10.50
N LEU A 150 -15.76 -8.81 10.79
CA LEU A 150 -15.57 -8.26 12.14
C LEU A 150 -15.37 -6.74 12.06
N ARG A 151 -16.50 -6.05 12.08
CA ARG A 151 -16.64 -4.59 12.14
C ARG A 151 -16.05 -4.03 13.46
N TRP A 152 -14.73 -3.86 13.57
CA TRP A 152 -14.11 -2.98 14.58
C TRP A 152 -12.75 -2.44 14.11
N GLY A 153 -12.56 -1.11 14.19
CA GLY A 153 -11.24 -0.49 14.32
C GLY A 153 -10.57 0.06 13.06
N ARG A 154 -11.09 1.18 12.54
CA ARG A 154 -10.46 2.18 11.67
C ARG A 154 -8.90 2.18 11.67
N THR A 155 -8.26 1.88 10.54
CA THR A 155 -7.05 2.57 10.00
C THR A 155 -6.70 2.06 8.60
N GLY A 156 -7.11 2.82 7.56
CA GLY A 156 -6.72 2.60 6.17
C GLY A 156 -7.89 2.28 5.23
N PRO A 157 -7.84 2.71 3.95
CA PRO A 157 -8.81 2.28 2.94
C PRO A 157 -8.76 0.75 2.82
N SER A 158 -9.92 0.10 2.95
CA SER A 158 -10.03 -1.34 2.80
C SER A 158 -9.44 -1.82 1.47
N PHE A 159 -8.99 -3.06 1.38
CA PHE A 159 -8.48 -3.63 0.13
C PHE A 159 -9.48 -3.51 -1.05
N ILE A 160 -10.79 -3.53 -0.77
CA ILE A 160 -11.85 -3.26 -1.76
C ILE A 160 -11.81 -1.81 -2.25
N SER A 161 -11.56 -0.86 -1.34
CA SER A 161 -11.30 0.55 -1.67
C SER A 161 -10.00 0.72 -2.46
N LEU A 162 -8.96 -0.06 -2.15
CA LEU A 162 -7.68 -0.04 -2.85
C LEU A 162 -7.77 -0.57 -4.28
N ARG A 163 -8.53 -1.64 -4.52
CA ARG A 163 -8.78 -2.13 -5.89
C ARG A 163 -9.53 -1.11 -6.73
N ARG A 164 -10.55 -0.44 -6.15
CA ARG A 164 -11.24 0.66 -6.83
C ARG A 164 -10.33 1.87 -7.11
N LEU A 165 -9.43 2.21 -6.19
CA LEU A 165 -8.47 3.31 -6.40
C LEU A 165 -7.41 2.95 -7.45
N ALA A 166 -6.94 1.69 -7.48
CA ALA A 166 -6.04 1.21 -8.52
C ALA A 166 -6.74 1.17 -9.89
N ASP A 167 -7.99 0.71 -9.96
CA ASP A 167 -8.77 0.74 -11.19
C ASP A 167 -9.00 2.18 -11.69
N VAL A 168 -9.28 3.13 -10.78
CA VAL A 168 -9.39 4.56 -11.11
C VAL A 168 -8.06 5.16 -11.54
N ALA A 169 -6.94 4.81 -10.88
CA ALA A 169 -5.61 5.30 -11.24
C ALA A 169 -5.16 4.76 -12.61
N VAL A 170 -5.39 3.48 -12.88
CA VAL A 170 -5.13 2.85 -14.18
C VAL A 170 -6.01 3.46 -15.27
N SER A 171 -7.29 3.77 -14.98
CA SER A 171 -8.16 4.49 -15.91
C SER A 171 -7.68 5.93 -16.18
N GLN A 172 -7.27 6.68 -15.16
CA GLN A 172 -6.76 8.05 -15.35
C GLN A 172 -5.43 8.09 -16.09
N GLU A 173 -4.57 7.09 -15.87
CA GLU A 173 -3.31 6.95 -16.58
C GLU A 173 -3.57 6.53 -18.04
N ALA A 174 -4.52 5.61 -18.28
CA ALA A 174 -4.99 5.28 -19.63
C ALA A 174 -5.58 6.48 -20.37
N GLU A 175 -6.37 7.34 -19.70
CA GLU A 175 -6.89 8.58 -20.31
C GLU A 175 -5.81 9.60 -20.66
N ARG A 176 -4.74 9.68 -19.84
CA ARG A 176 -3.59 10.55 -20.12
C ARG A 176 -2.71 10.04 -21.26
N TYR A 177 -2.56 8.72 -21.40
CA TYR A 177 -1.74 8.12 -22.45
C TYR A 177 -2.49 7.91 -23.78
N LEU A 178 -3.82 7.73 -23.74
CA LEU A 178 -4.63 7.50 -24.95
C LEU A 178 -5.27 8.76 -25.51
N GLY A 179 -5.10 9.92 -24.87
CA GLY A 179 -5.45 11.24 -25.41
C GLY A 179 -6.80 11.28 -26.12
N HIS A 180 -7.90 11.51 -25.39
CA HIS A 180 -9.19 11.89 -25.98
C HIS A 180 -9.58 11.06 -27.21
N VAL A 181 -9.75 9.75 -27.04
CA VAL A 181 -10.54 8.98 -28.01
C VAL A 181 -11.99 9.42 -27.83
N ARG A 182 -12.36 10.45 -28.60
CA ARG A 182 -13.73 10.88 -28.83
C ARG A 182 -14.48 9.66 -29.37
N GLY A 183 -15.18 8.95 -28.49
CA GLY A 183 -16.13 7.92 -28.89
C GLY A 183 -17.17 8.53 -29.83
N PRO A 184 -17.63 7.78 -30.85
CA PRO A 184 -18.45 8.34 -31.91
C PRO A 184 -19.81 8.79 -31.35
N SER A 185 -20.17 10.03 -31.69
CA SER A 185 -21.55 10.53 -31.63
C SER A 185 -22.50 9.51 -32.26
N GLY A 186 -23.53 9.09 -31.55
CA GLY A 186 -24.57 8.26 -32.16
C GLY A 186 -25.53 7.58 -31.17
N ALA A 187 -26.43 8.36 -30.58
CA ALA A 187 -27.80 7.98 -30.18
C ALA A 187 -28.33 9.16 -29.35
N GLY A 188 -29.01 10.14 -29.93
CA GLY A 188 -30.30 9.92 -30.56
C GLY A 188 -31.36 10.30 -29.53
N GLN A 189 -31.63 11.60 -29.43
CA GLN A 189 -32.74 12.16 -28.67
C GLN A 189 -34.04 11.48 -29.10
N HIS A 190 -34.78 10.99 -28.12
CA HIS A 190 -36.17 10.60 -28.29
C HIS A 190 -37.02 11.83 -27.92
N PRO A 191 -37.79 12.41 -28.85
CA PRO A 191 -38.97 13.16 -28.48
C PRO A 191 -40.22 12.30 -28.72
N ASP A 192 -41.11 12.34 -27.74
CA ASP A 192 -42.53 12.03 -27.88
C ASP A 192 -43.17 12.86 -29.01
N SER A 193 -44.16 12.27 -29.69
CA SER A 193 -45.52 12.79 -29.92
C SER A 193 -46.11 12.50 -31.32
N GLY A 194 -47.41 12.17 -31.34
CA GLY A 194 -48.34 12.28 -32.47
C GLY A 194 -48.55 10.98 -33.25
N GLU A 195 -49.67 10.26 -33.05
CA GLU A 195 -50.96 10.45 -33.77
C GLU A 195 -50.89 10.18 -35.28
N GLY A 196 -51.75 9.27 -35.74
CA GLY A 196 -52.21 9.27 -37.14
C GLY A 196 -52.13 7.93 -37.88
N SER A 197 -53.20 7.14 -37.73
CA SER A 197 -54.03 6.58 -38.81
C SER A 197 -53.42 5.80 -39.99
N ASP A 198 -54.05 4.64 -40.24
CA ASP A 198 -54.50 4.13 -41.55
C ASP A 198 -53.47 3.63 -42.60
N GLN A 199 -53.45 2.30 -42.83
CA GLN A 199 -54.10 1.61 -43.96
C GLN A 199 -53.44 0.25 -44.30
N SER A 200 -54.30 -0.78 -44.35
CA SER A 200 -54.43 -1.85 -45.37
C SER A 200 -53.40 -1.89 -46.52
N TRP A 201 -52.90 -3.03 -47.01
CA TRP A 201 -53.43 -4.39 -47.19
C TRP A 201 -52.32 -5.43 -46.95
#